data_AF-A0AAV7WMA6-F1
#
_entry.id   AF-A0AAV7WMA6-F1
#
_cell.length_a   1.000
_cell.length_b   1.000
_cell.length_c   1.000
_cell.angle_alpha   90.00
_cell.angle_beta   90.00
_cell.angle_gamma   90.00
#
_symmetry.space_group_name_H-M   'P 1'
#
loop_
_entity.id
_entity.type
_entity.pdbx_description
1 polymer ?
#
loop_
_entity_poly.entity_id
_entity_poly.type
_entity_poly.pdbx_seq_one_letter_code
_entity_poly.pdbx_strand_id
1 'polypeptide(L)'
;MGTQKWMTGKILCQTGVDLVNASDPELHKFVGDIYYGLFQGGKIRQCGLGGRRSKFTIFPHLVKKLNAALHVTIILFLCTAMSFSLISFGFCIHNIIKVPYRSIKGPAGICLWNVFAGVFIVLAVTSFIAAAQLHRLTERIANFRENVFKFVVLEEQYQSSLWLCVASAVTHGVNLLLIAATRIHLPKFKTKTEEANVTPEDIMY
;
A
#
# COMPACT_ATOMS: atom_id res chain seq x y z
N MET A 1 -5.56 1.49 3.96
CA MET A 1 -5.29 2.89 3.56
C MET A 1 -5.48 3.90 4.70
N GLY A 2 -6.60 3.92 5.44
CA GLY A 2 -6.89 4.99 6.43
C GLY A 2 -6.22 4.89 7.82
N THR A 3 -5.44 3.86 8.08
CA THR A 3 -4.77 3.61 9.37
C THR A 3 -3.66 4.63 9.64
N GLN A 4 -3.51 5.06 10.89
CA GLN A 4 -2.52 6.07 11.30
C GLN A 4 -1.12 5.51 11.59
N LYS A 5 -0.93 4.19 11.54
CA LYS A 5 0.32 3.51 11.94
C LYS A 5 0.83 2.64 10.80
N TRP A 6 1.42 3.26 9.79
CA TRP A 6 2.18 2.57 8.75
C TRP A 6 3.65 2.45 9.13
N MET A 7 4.17 3.50 9.79
CA MET A 7 5.52 3.59 10.30
C MET A 7 5.48 4.08 11.75
N THR A 8 6.39 3.58 12.57
CA THR A 8 6.75 4.10 13.88
C THR A 8 8.24 4.34 13.94
N GLY A 9 8.68 5.25 14.79
CA GLY A 9 10.10 5.46 15.02
C GLY A 9 10.39 6.14 16.35
N LYS A 10 11.68 6.13 16.71
CA LYS A 10 12.22 6.86 17.85
C LYS A 10 12.85 8.15 17.37
N ILE A 11 12.55 9.26 18.04
CA ILE A 11 13.08 10.59 17.70
C ILE A 11 13.87 11.16 18.88
N LEU A 12 15.11 11.55 18.66
CA LEU A 12 15.96 12.21 19.64
C LEU A 12 15.82 13.73 19.51
N CYS A 13 15.57 14.41 20.63
CA CYS A 13 15.61 15.86 20.69
C CYS A 13 17.07 16.36 20.78
N GLN A 14 17.74 16.49 19.63
CA GLN A 14 19.15 16.87 19.54
C GLN A 14 19.45 18.20 20.26
N THR A 15 18.62 19.22 20.02
CA THR A 15 18.80 20.52 20.68
C THR A 15 18.76 20.40 22.21
N GLY A 16 17.89 19.54 22.75
CA GLY A 16 17.80 19.31 24.18
C GLY A 16 19.05 18.61 24.74
N VAL A 17 19.56 17.61 24.02
CA VAL A 17 20.81 16.92 24.36
C VAL A 17 22.00 17.88 24.37
N ASP A 18 22.13 18.69 23.32
CA ASP A 18 23.23 19.64 23.16
C ASP A 18 23.21 20.73 24.23
N LEU A 19 22.01 21.21 24.62
CA LEU A 19 21.83 22.26 25.63
C LEU A 19 22.33 21.87 27.02
N VAL A 20 22.20 20.60 27.39
CA VAL A 20 22.62 20.11 28.71
C VAL A 20 23.88 19.25 28.65
N ASN A 21 24.47 19.08 27.46
CA ASN A 21 25.57 18.16 27.22
C ASN A 21 25.29 16.75 27.79
N ALA A 22 24.12 16.20 27.46
CA ALA A 22 23.68 14.92 28.01
C ALA A 22 24.55 13.77 27.49
N SER A 23 24.89 12.85 28.39
CA SER A 23 25.63 11.61 28.09
C SER A 23 24.66 10.42 27.97
N ASP A 24 25.15 9.28 27.44
CA ASP A 24 24.36 8.07 27.17
C ASP A 24 23.35 7.63 28.26
N PRO A 25 23.68 7.62 29.57
CA PRO A 25 22.69 7.22 30.59
C PRO A 25 21.48 8.16 30.66
N GLU A 26 21.61 9.42 30.24
CA GLU A 26 20.53 10.41 30.30
C GLU A 26 19.78 10.57 28.97
N LEU A 27 20.31 10.01 27.88
CA LEU A 27 19.78 10.20 26.53
C LEU A 27 18.33 9.73 26.39
N HIS A 28 17.94 8.70 27.15
CA HIS A 28 16.56 8.19 27.20
C HIS A 28 15.52 9.26 27.60
N LYS A 29 15.92 10.32 28.33
CA LYS A 29 15.04 11.45 28.70
C LYS A 29 14.76 12.39 27.53
N PHE A 30 15.52 12.27 26.44
CA PHE A 30 15.43 13.06 25.21
C PHE A 30 14.91 12.25 24.01
N VAL A 31 14.60 10.97 24.21
CA VAL A 31 14.04 10.10 23.19
C VAL A 31 12.52 10.11 23.30
N GLY A 32 11.86 10.51 22.21
CA GLY A 32 10.43 10.45 22.02
C GLY A 32 10.03 9.44 20.94
N ASP A 33 8.73 9.39 20.65
CA ASP A 33 8.14 8.47 19.68
C ASP A 33 7.49 9.24 18.53
N ILE A 34 7.49 8.66 17.33
CA ILE A 34 6.73 9.15 16.19
C ILE A 34 5.96 7.99 15.54
N TYR A 35 4.75 8.26 15.07
CA TYR A 35 3.98 7.31 14.27
C TYR A 35 3.16 8.05 13.22
N TYR A 36 3.04 7.47 12.02
CA TYR A 36 2.25 8.08 10.96
C TYR A 36 1.74 7.07 9.94
N GLY A 37 0.63 7.46 9.29
CA GLY A 37 0.09 6.83 8.09
C GLY A 37 0.12 7.79 6.92
N LEU A 38 -0.72 7.54 5.90
CA LEU A 38 -0.80 8.35 4.69
C LEU A 38 -1.44 9.73 4.88
N PHE A 39 -2.29 9.92 5.90
CA PHE A 39 -3.07 11.15 6.05
C PHE A 39 -2.76 11.91 7.34
N GLN A 40 -2.38 11.20 8.39
CA GLN A 40 -2.23 11.75 9.72
C GLN A 40 -1.32 10.86 10.57
N GLY A 41 -0.82 11.44 11.66
CA GLY A 41 0.05 10.78 12.60
C GLY A 41 0.14 11.54 13.91
N GLY A 42 1.06 11.10 14.77
CA GLY A 42 1.37 11.75 16.02
C GLY A 42 2.84 11.57 16.38
N LYS A 43 3.31 12.45 17.27
CA LYS A 43 4.64 12.37 17.86
C LYS A 43 4.59 12.74 19.33
N ILE A 44 5.48 12.14 20.12
CA ILE A 44 5.71 12.44 21.52
C ILE A 44 7.09 13.08 21.58
N ARG A 45 7.14 14.34 22.03
CA ARG A 45 8.38 15.09 22.15
C ARG A 45 8.92 14.92 23.56
N GLN A 46 10.16 14.46 23.67
CA GLN A 46 10.87 14.35 24.93
C GLN A 46 12.17 15.14 24.80
N CYS A 47 12.31 16.22 25.57
CA CYS A 47 13.48 17.10 25.56
C CYS A 47 13.92 17.38 27.01
N GLY A 48 13.88 16.39 27.91
CA GLY A 48 14.21 16.54 29.34
C GLY A 48 13.09 17.12 30.22
N LEU A 49 12.06 17.74 29.64
CA LEU A 49 10.92 18.36 30.36
C LEU A 49 9.64 17.48 30.41
N GLY A 50 9.79 16.18 30.18
CA GLY A 50 8.69 15.23 30.05
C GLY A 50 8.08 15.14 28.64
N GLY A 51 7.24 14.12 28.43
CA GLY A 51 6.68 13.76 27.12
C GLY A 51 5.48 14.61 26.72
N ARG A 52 5.60 15.37 25.61
CA ARG A 52 4.51 16.17 25.05
C ARG A 52 3.98 15.58 23.76
N ARG A 53 2.78 14.99 23.82
CA ARG A 53 2.04 14.47 22.66
C ARG A 53 1.62 15.60 21.72
N SER A 54 1.75 15.36 20.42
CA SER A 54 1.27 16.24 19.35
C SER A 54 0.74 15.39 18.21
N LYS A 55 -0.37 15.82 17.61
CA LYS A 55 -0.93 15.18 16.41
C LYS A 55 -0.69 16.11 15.21
N PHE A 56 -0.52 15.51 14.05
CA PHE A 56 -0.38 16.25 12.80
C PHE A 56 -1.16 15.58 11.67
N THR A 57 -1.60 16.40 10.73
CA THR A 57 -2.17 15.97 9.45
C THR A 57 -1.16 16.23 8.35
N ILE A 58 -1.08 15.32 7.37
CA ILE A 58 -0.18 15.45 6.23
C ILE A 58 -0.69 16.53 5.27
N PHE A 59 -2.00 16.61 5.08
CA PHE A 59 -2.62 17.66 4.28
C PHE A 59 -3.16 18.80 5.17
N PRO A 60 -3.19 20.05 4.69
CA PRO A 60 -2.69 20.53 3.38
C PRO A 60 -1.26 21.09 3.41
N HIS A 61 -0.68 21.32 4.60
CA HIS A 61 0.58 22.07 4.73
C HIS A 61 1.83 21.20 4.80
N LEU A 62 1.77 20.03 5.46
CA LEU A 62 2.93 19.16 5.64
C LEU A 62 3.35 18.54 4.31
N VAL A 63 2.41 18.16 3.45
CA VAL A 63 2.67 17.61 2.10
C VAL A 63 3.56 18.52 1.24
N LYS A 64 3.51 19.85 1.44
CA LYS A 64 4.36 20.83 0.72
C LYS A 64 5.83 20.79 1.17
N LYS A 65 6.10 20.39 2.42
CA LYS A 65 7.46 20.18 2.94
C LYS A 65 7.99 18.79 2.59
N LEU A 66 7.07 17.86 2.36
CA LEU A 66 7.34 16.54 1.80
C LEU A 66 7.46 16.63 0.27
N ASN A 67 7.87 15.53 -0.36
CA ASN A 67 7.71 15.39 -1.80
C ASN A 67 6.22 15.16 -2.10
N ALA A 68 5.48 16.25 -2.35
CA ALA A 68 4.03 16.21 -2.53
C ALA A 68 3.61 15.28 -3.67
N ALA A 69 4.34 15.31 -4.79
CA ALA A 69 4.09 14.46 -5.93
C ALA A 69 4.16 12.98 -5.53
N LEU A 70 5.28 12.57 -4.90
CA LEU A 70 5.46 11.18 -4.45
C LEU A 70 4.34 10.73 -3.50
N HIS A 71 3.97 11.58 -2.54
CA HIS A 71 2.93 11.23 -1.55
C HIS A 71 1.55 11.08 -2.20
N VAL A 72 1.20 11.98 -3.13
CA VAL A 72 -0.06 11.89 -3.90
C VAL A 72 -0.06 10.68 -4.82
N THR A 73 1.07 10.35 -5.45
CA THR A 73 1.21 9.17 -6.30
C THR A 73 0.96 7.88 -5.52
N ILE A 74 1.45 7.75 -4.28
CA ILE A 74 1.16 6.58 -3.43
C ILE A 74 -0.35 6.44 -3.18
N ILE A 75 -1.03 7.54 -2.85
CA ILE A 75 -2.47 7.54 -2.62
C ILE A 75 -3.21 7.13 -3.90
N LEU A 76 -2.81 7.68 -5.05
CA LEU A 76 -3.39 7.36 -6.35
C LEU A 76 -3.25 5.86 -6.66
N PHE A 77 -2.06 5.28 -6.49
CA PHE A 77 -1.83 3.86 -6.72
C PHE A 77 -2.71 2.97 -5.83
N LEU A 78 -2.89 3.32 -4.55
CA LEU A 78 -3.77 2.58 -3.65
C LEU A 78 -5.25 2.70 -4.06
N CYS A 79 -5.70 3.88 -4.47
CA CYS A 79 -7.06 4.08 -4.97
C CYS A 79 -7.31 3.28 -6.26
N THR A 80 -6.38 3.32 -7.21
CA THR A 80 -6.46 2.54 -8.46
C THR A 80 -6.45 1.04 -8.19
N ALA A 81 -5.60 0.55 -7.29
CA ALA A 81 -5.59 -0.85 -6.88
C ALA A 81 -6.92 -1.29 -6.24
N MET A 82 -7.50 -0.44 -5.38
CA MET A 82 -8.80 -0.70 -4.77
C MET A 82 -9.92 -0.80 -5.82
N SER A 83 -9.93 0.11 -6.80
CA SER A 83 -10.87 0.06 -7.92
C SER A 83 -10.74 -1.23 -8.73
N PHE A 84 -9.52 -1.65 -9.10
CA PHE A 84 -9.31 -2.91 -9.83
C PHE A 84 -9.67 -4.14 -9.00
N SER A 85 -9.44 -4.11 -7.68
CA SER A 85 -9.85 -5.17 -6.77
C SER A 85 -11.38 -5.29 -6.70
N LEU A 86 -12.11 -4.18 -6.66
CA LEU A 86 -13.57 -4.16 -6.68
C LEU A 86 -14.13 -4.68 -8.01
N ILE A 87 -13.53 -4.29 -9.15
CA ILE A 87 -13.91 -4.80 -10.47
C ILE A 87 -13.68 -6.32 -10.53
N SER A 88 -12.52 -6.78 -10.08
CA SER A 88 -12.23 -8.22 -10.02
C SER A 88 -13.21 -8.97 -9.13
N PHE A 89 -13.55 -8.42 -7.97
CA PHE A 89 -14.50 -9.03 -7.03
C PHE A 89 -15.90 -9.14 -7.65
N GLY A 90 -16.35 -8.08 -8.34
CA GLY A 90 -17.61 -8.09 -9.09
C GLY A 90 -17.62 -9.18 -10.17
N PHE A 91 -16.51 -9.37 -10.88
CA PHE A 91 -16.38 -10.47 -11.84
C PHE A 91 -16.37 -11.84 -11.17
N CYS A 92 -15.71 -12.02 -10.01
CA CYS A 92 -15.80 -13.27 -9.25
C CYS A 92 -17.25 -13.62 -8.90
N ILE A 93 -18.02 -12.66 -8.35
CA ILE A 93 -19.45 -12.87 -8.04
C ILE A 93 -20.23 -13.21 -9.31
N HIS A 94 -19.96 -12.50 -10.41
CA HIS A 94 -20.64 -12.76 -11.67
C HIS A 94 -20.37 -14.17 -12.21
N ASN A 95 -19.15 -14.70 -12.04
CA ASN A 95 -18.78 -16.07 -12.43
C ASN A 95 -19.39 -17.14 -11.51
N ILE A 96 -19.73 -16.79 -10.27
CA ILE A 96 -20.45 -17.70 -9.36
C ILE A 96 -21.92 -17.82 -9.81
N ILE A 97 -22.56 -16.71 -10.18
CA ILE A 97 -24.00 -16.66 -10.49
C ILE A 97 -24.29 -17.14 -11.92
N LYS A 98 -23.53 -16.61 -12.88
CA LYS A 98 -23.61 -17.02 -14.28
C LYS A 98 -22.34 -17.81 -14.54
N VAL A 99 -22.37 -18.86 -15.37
CA VAL A 99 -21.16 -19.61 -15.73
C VAL A 99 -20.64 -19.10 -17.09
N PRO A 100 -20.06 -17.89 -17.24
CA PRO A 100 -19.53 -17.42 -18.51
C PRO A 100 -18.13 -18.02 -18.75
N TYR A 101 -18.09 -19.13 -19.47
CA TYR A 101 -16.85 -19.87 -19.81
C TYR A 101 -15.92 -19.14 -20.80
N ARG A 102 -16.37 -18.08 -21.49
CA ARG A 102 -15.58 -17.43 -22.56
C ARG A 102 -15.88 -15.92 -22.72
N SER A 103 -15.18 -15.05 -21.99
CA SER A 103 -15.12 -13.59 -22.24
C SER A 103 -14.12 -12.87 -21.31
N ILE A 104 -13.95 -11.55 -21.46
CA ILE A 104 -13.32 -10.63 -20.48
C ILE A 104 -13.94 -10.75 -19.08
N LYS A 105 -15.19 -11.23 -18.97
CA LYS A 105 -15.85 -11.48 -17.70
C LYS A 105 -15.53 -12.87 -17.11
N GLY A 106 -14.78 -13.72 -17.80
CA GLY A 106 -14.37 -15.05 -17.35
C GLY A 106 -13.04 -15.07 -16.58
N PRO A 107 -12.43 -16.25 -16.38
CA PRO A 107 -11.23 -16.38 -15.53
C PRO A 107 -10.01 -15.60 -16.03
N ALA A 108 -9.94 -15.32 -17.34
CA ALA A 108 -8.87 -14.49 -17.92
C ALA A 108 -8.97 -13.03 -17.47
N GLY A 109 -10.18 -12.47 -17.35
CA GLY A 109 -10.37 -11.11 -16.85
C GLY A 109 -10.10 -11.00 -15.36
N ILE A 110 -10.56 -11.97 -14.56
CA ILE A 110 -10.22 -12.03 -13.14
C ILE A 110 -8.69 -12.02 -12.97
N CYS A 111 -7.97 -12.81 -13.76
CA CYS A 111 -6.50 -12.81 -13.79
C CYS A 111 -5.94 -11.41 -14.10
N LEU A 112 -6.38 -10.79 -15.20
CA LEU A 112 -5.92 -9.45 -15.61
C LEU A 112 -6.09 -8.39 -14.52
N TRP A 113 -7.29 -8.30 -13.91
CA TRP A 113 -7.58 -7.29 -12.89
C TRP A 113 -6.84 -7.56 -11.56
N ASN A 114 -6.59 -8.83 -11.20
CA ASN A 114 -5.76 -9.15 -10.04
C ASN A 114 -4.29 -8.81 -10.28
N VAL A 115 -3.76 -9.02 -11.49
CA VAL A 115 -2.40 -8.59 -11.84
C VAL A 115 -2.28 -7.09 -11.73
N PHE A 116 -3.20 -6.31 -12.32
CA PHE A 116 -3.16 -4.86 -12.20
C PHE A 116 -3.29 -4.41 -10.75
N ALA A 117 -4.26 -4.92 -9.98
CA ALA A 117 -4.38 -4.59 -8.57
C ALA A 117 -3.09 -4.88 -7.79
N GLY A 118 -2.50 -6.07 -7.97
CA GLY A 118 -1.25 -6.47 -7.33
C GLY A 118 -0.08 -5.55 -7.69
N VAL A 119 0.10 -5.23 -8.97
CA VAL A 119 1.16 -4.32 -9.45
C VAL A 119 1.03 -2.93 -8.81
N PHE A 120 -0.17 -2.36 -8.79
CA PHE A 120 -0.38 -1.05 -8.19
C PHE A 120 -0.17 -1.05 -6.66
N ILE A 121 -0.50 -2.13 -5.95
CA ILE A 121 -0.19 -2.27 -4.52
C ILE A 121 1.32 -2.33 -4.30
N VAL A 122 2.04 -3.13 -5.09
CA VAL A 122 3.51 -3.23 -5.00
C VAL A 122 4.15 -1.87 -5.26
N LEU A 123 3.73 -1.15 -6.31
CA LEU A 123 4.20 0.21 -6.60
C LEU A 123 3.91 1.19 -5.46
N ALA A 124 2.74 1.10 -4.82
CA ALA A 124 2.41 1.95 -3.68
C ALA A 124 3.31 1.68 -2.46
N VAL A 125 3.54 0.40 -2.13
CA VAL A 125 4.37 -0.01 -0.98
C VAL A 125 5.83 0.37 -1.23
N THR A 126 6.38 0.09 -2.41
CA THR A 126 7.76 0.46 -2.75
C THR A 126 7.95 1.97 -2.78
N SER A 127 6.98 2.72 -3.31
CA SER A 127 7.00 4.20 -3.28
C SER A 127 6.96 4.76 -1.86
N PHE A 128 6.20 4.13 -0.95
CA PHE A 128 6.19 4.51 0.48
C PHE A 128 7.54 4.22 1.16
N ILE A 129 8.13 3.05 0.90
CA ILE A 129 9.45 2.68 1.42
C ILE A 129 10.51 3.66 0.88
N ALA A 130 10.47 3.97 -0.41
CA ALA A 130 11.34 4.97 -1.03
C ALA A 130 11.16 6.36 -0.41
N ALA A 131 9.93 6.78 -0.13
CA ALA A 131 9.66 8.03 0.57
C ALA A 131 10.33 8.04 1.96
N ALA A 132 10.17 6.96 2.73
CA ALA A 132 10.78 6.82 4.05
C ALA A 132 12.30 6.87 4.00
N GLN A 133 12.92 6.00 3.20
CA GLN A 133 14.37 5.77 3.20
C GLN A 133 15.14 6.82 2.38
N LEU A 134 14.72 7.10 1.14
CA LEU A 134 15.47 7.98 0.22
C LEU A 134 15.17 9.47 0.46
N HIS A 135 13.92 9.80 0.78
CA HIS A 135 13.51 11.20 0.99
C HIS A 135 13.51 11.64 2.46
N ARG A 136 13.95 10.75 3.37
CA ARG A 136 14.00 10.96 4.83
C ARG A 136 12.67 11.49 5.37
N LEU A 137 11.57 10.84 4.97
CA LEU A 137 10.21 11.29 5.27
C LEU A 137 10.01 11.49 6.78
N THR A 138 10.45 10.53 7.59
CA THR A 138 10.31 10.58 9.05
C THR A 138 11.01 11.80 9.65
N GLU A 139 12.22 12.13 9.17
CA GLU A 139 12.98 13.29 9.65
C GLU A 139 12.26 14.61 9.31
N ARG A 140 11.71 14.72 8.09
CA ARG A 140 10.92 15.91 7.69
C ARG A 140 9.64 16.06 8.51
N ILE A 141 8.97 14.96 8.82
CA ILE A 141 7.75 14.97 9.66
C ILE A 141 8.12 15.32 11.11
N ALA A 142 9.20 14.75 11.64
CA ALA A 142 9.67 14.99 13.00
C ALA A 142 9.96 16.49 13.23
N ASN A 143 10.57 17.15 12.25
CA ASN A 143 10.91 18.58 12.30
C ASN A 143 9.81 19.52 11.77
N PHE A 144 8.64 19.01 11.39
CA PHE A 144 7.57 19.86 10.89
C PHE A 144 7.01 20.77 11.98
N ARG A 145 6.99 22.08 11.71
CA ARG A 145 6.58 23.17 12.64
C ARG A 145 7.40 23.19 13.95
N GLU A 146 8.60 22.61 13.95
CA GLU A 146 9.54 22.73 15.06
C GLU A 146 10.59 23.77 14.68
N ASN A 147 10.45 24.98 15.24
CA ASN A 147 11.39 26.08 15.01
C ASN A 147 12.50 26.15 16.07
N VAL A 148 12.24 25.60 17.25
CA VAL A 148 13.11 25.70 18.43
C VAL A 148 13.92 24.42 18.66
N PHE A 149 13.33 23.26 18.36
CA PHE A 149 13.93 21.95 18.63
C PHE A 149 14.20 21.20 17.33
N LYS A 150 15.42 20.67 17.19
CA LYS A 150 15.80 19.76 16.11
C LYS A 150 15.64 18.32 16.57
N PHE A 151 14.91 17.53 15.80
CA PHE A 151 14.69 16.11 16.05
C PHE A 151 15.45 15.25 15.04
N VAL A 152 16.17 14.25 15.53
CA VAL A 152 16.89 13.25 14.73
C VAL A 152 16.19 11.91 14.88
N VAL A 153 16.10 11.13 13.81
CA VAL A 153 15.47 9.80 13.85
C VAL A 153 16.53 8.77 14.26
N LEU A 154 16.25 7.99 15.31
CA LEU A 154 17.15 6.94 15.79
C LEU A 154 16.77 5.57 15.21
N GLU A 155 15.48 5.28 15.20
CA GLU A 155 14.96 3.98 14.78
C GLU A 155 13.69 4.16 13.95
N GLU A 156 13.51 3.29 12.96
CA GLU A 156 12.33 3.24 12.12
C GLU A 156 11.84 1.79 12.02
N GLN A 157 10.53 1.59 12.21
CA GLN A 157 9.90 0.28 12.11
C GLN A 157 8.57 0.35 11.38
N TYR A 158 8.43 -0.53 10.39
CA TYR A 158 7.18 -0.70 9.64
C TYR A 158 6.15 -1.46 10.48
N GLN A 159 4.93 -0.93 10.50
CA GLN A 159 3.85 -1.43 11.34
C GLN A 159 2.91 -2.37 10.57
N SER A 160 2.10 -3.13 11.31
CA SER A 160 1.16 -4.12 10.76
C SER A 160 0.26 -3.56 9.66
N SER A 161 -0.11 -2.28 9.71
CA SER A 161 -0.95 -1.67 8.67
C SER A 161 -0.28 -1.64 7.30
N LEU A 162 1.04 -1.49 7.23
CA LEU A 162 1.79 -1.60 5.97
C LEU A 162 1.86 -3.06 5.53
N TRP A 163 2.12 -3.97 6.46
CA TRP A 163 2.13 -5.41 6.19
C TRP A 163 0.79 -5.94 5.68
N LEU A 164 -0.34 -5.34 6.09
CA LEU A 164 -1.64 -5.64 5.51
C LEU A 164 -1.71 -5.30 4.01
N CYS A 165 -1.06 -4.23 3.55
CA CYS A 165 -0.96 -3.94 2.11
C CYS A 165 -0.12 -5.00 1.40
N VAL A 166 0.99 -5.44 1.99
CA VAL A 166 1.81 -6.53 1.45
C VAL A 166 1.02 -7.84 1.39
N ALA A 167 0.31 -8.19 2.46
CA ALA A 167 -0.56 -9.36 2.51
C ALA A 167 -1.66 -9.28 1.44
N SER A 168 -2.24 -8.09 1.20
CA SER A 168 -3.21 -7.90 0.11
C SER A 168 -2.60 -8.20 -1.25
N ALA A 169 -1.35 -7.76 -1.53
CA ALA A 169 -0.66 -8.09 -2.78
C ALA A 169 -0.43 -9.60 -2.91
N VAL A 170 -0.04 -10.27 -1.83
CA VAL A 170 0.12 -11.73 -1.77
C VAL A 170 -1.20 -12.44 -2.08
N THR A 171 -2.31 -11.96 -1.52
CA THR A 171 -3.65 -12.54 -1.79
C THR A 171 -4.03 -12.45 -3.27
N HIS A 172 -3.72 -11.34 -3.97
CA HIS A 172 -3.89 -11.29 -5.42
C HIS A 172 -3.03 -12.34 -6.14
N GLY A 173 -1.77 -12.52 -5.71
CA GLY A 173 -0.90 -13.58 -6.22
C GLY A 173 -1.45 -14.99 -6.00
N VAL A 174 -1.97 -15.28 -4.80
CA VAL A 174 -2.62 -16.56 -4.48
C VAL A 174 -3.86 -16.79 -5.36
N ASN A 175 -4.67 -15.75 -5.58
CA ASN A 175 -5.83 -15.84 -6.47
C ASN A 175 -5.41 -16.18 -7.91
N LEU A 176 -4.31 -15.62 -8.40
CA LEU A 176 -3.74 -15.96 -9.71
C LEU A 176 -3.28 -17.41 -9.78
N LEU A 177 -2.58 -17.89 -8.76
CA LEU A 177 -2.12 -19.28 -8.68
C LEU A 177 -3.29 -20.26 -8.66
N LEU A 178 -4.37 -19.95 -7.93
CA LEU A 178 -5.56 -20.78 -7.88
C LEU A 178 -6.26 -20.88 -9.25
N ILE A 179 -6.37 -19.75 -9.96
CA ILE A 179 -6.91 -19.72 -11.32
C ILE A 179 -6.00 -20.52 -12.28
N ALA A 180 -4.68 -20.44 -12.12
CA ALA A 180 -3.74 -21.22 -12.93
C ALA A 180 -3.86 -22.73 -12.65
N ALA A 181 -3.93 -23.14 -11.38
CA ALA A 181 -4.08 -24.54 -10.99
C ALA A 181 -5.38 -25.16 -11.53
N THR A 182 -6.50 -24.44 -11.42
CA THR A 182 -7.79 -24.91 -11.96
C THR A 182 -7.81 -25.00 -13.49
N ARG A 183 -7.07 -24.13 -14.19
CA ARG A 183 -6.88 -24.22 -15.65
C ARG A 183 -6.05 -25.43 -16.07
N ILE A 184 -5.05 -25.81 -15.27
CA ILE A 184 -4.19 -26.98 -15.52
C ILE A 184 -4.97 -28.28 -15.28
N HIS A 185 -5.84 -28.32 -14.27
CA HIS A 185 -6.66 -29.48 -13.94
C HIS A 185 -7.93 -29.64 -14.79
N LEU A 186 -8.36 -28.62 -15.53
CA LEU A 186 -9.44 -28.76 -16.50
C LEU A 186 -8.90 -29.50 -17.75
N PRO A 187 -9.28 -30.76 -18.01
CA PRO A 187 -8.94 -31.40 -19.27
C PRO A 187 -9.49 -30.55 -20.41
N LYS A 188 -8.70 -30.35 -21.46
CA LYS A 188 -9.17 -29.72 -22.71
C LYS A 188 -10.38 -30.50 -23.21
N PHE A 189 -11.59 -30.03 -22.91
CA PHE A 189 -12.76 -30.48 -23.65
C PHE A 189 -12.53 -30.07 -25.09
N LYS A 190 -12.28 -31.09 -25.93
CA LYS A 190 -12.18 -30.94 -27.37
C LYS A 190 -13.35 -30.07 -27.83
N THR A 191 -13.04 -28.96 -28.48
CA THR A 191 -13.93 -28.32 -29.43
C THR A 191 -14.50 -29.42 -30.33
N LYS A 192 -15.81 -29.68 -30.25
CA LYS A 192 -16.55 -30.06 -31.46
C LYS A 192 -16.37 -28.85 -32.39
N THR A 193 -15.47 -28.91 -33.37
CA THR A 193 -15.79 -29.29 -34.75
C THR A 193 -16.99 -28.43 -35.18
N GLU A 194 -16.79 -27.26 -35.78
CA GLU A 194 -16.37 -27.16 -37.18
C GLU A 194 -17.16 -28.13 -38.06
N GLU A 195 -18.49 -28.05 -38.00
CA GLU A 195 -19.40 -28.62 -39.01
C GLU A 195 -20.78 -27.96 -38.83
N ALA A 196 -20.90 -26.75 -39.37
CA ALA A 196 -22.16 -26.18 -39.81
C ALA A 196 -21.88 -25.08 -40.84
N ASN A 197 -20.97 -25.34 -41.78
CA ASN A 197 -21.07 -24.71 -43.10
C ASN A 197 -22.08 -25.55 -43.86
N VAL A 198 -23.36 -25.31 -43.58
CA VAL A 198 -24.44 -25.85 -44.42
C VAL A 198 -24.36 -25.07 -45.72
N THR A 199 -23.75 -25.66 -46.74
CA THR A 199 -23.88 -25.20 -48.12
C THR A 199 -25.35 -25.42 -48.56
N PRO A 200 -26.00 -24.47 -49.26
CA PRO A 200 -27.43 -24.53 -49.57
C PRO A 200 -27.87 -25.63 -50.55
N GLU A 201 -27.00 -26.59 -50.87
CA GLU A 201 -27.21 -27.57 -51.94
C GLU A 201 -27.84 -28.89 -51.45
N ASP A 202 -27.90 -29.12 -50.13
CA ASP A 202 -28.43 -30.36 -49.53
C ASP A 202 -29.92 -30.28 -49.09
N ILE A 203 -30.66 -29.23 -49.50
CA ILE A 203 -32.08 -29.05 -49.15
C ILE A 203 -33.04 -29.35 -50.31
N MET A 204 -32.56 -29.95 -51.39
CA MET A 204 -33.38 -30.33 -52.54
C MET A 204 -33.30 -31.84 -52.75
N TYR A 205 -34.11 -32.59 -52.01
CA TYR A 205 -34.86 -33.79 -52.44
C TYR A 205 -35.98 -34.10 -51.46
#